data_AF-O42334-F1
#
_entry.id   AF-O42334-F1
#
_cell.length_a   1.000
_cell.length_b   1.000
_cell.length_c   1.000
_cell.angle_alpha   90.00
_cell.angle_beta   90.00
_cell.angle_gamma   90.00
#
_symmetry.space_group_name_H-M   'P 1'
#
loop_
_entity.id
_entity.type
_entity.pdbx_description
1 polymer ?
#
loop_
_entity_poly.entity_id
_entity_poly.type
_entity_poly.pdbx_seq_one_letter_code
_entity_poly.pdbx_strand_id
1 'polypeptide(L)'
;SLLQGGSAYLPGRPEIQWKNLNPMQLMEELGQFTSVDGFKEMLDKADVGQAYMERPCLDPMDPQCPESAPNKQKRRVPNIAQELAGGCYGFSKRFMHWQEELILGGTVRDSQDRLLSAEALQTMFLLMSSRQLYEHFRDNYEIHDINWTEEKAAAILETWQRKFVELAQQSAPENSSQIIHAFSTTTLNDIMKSFSDVSVIRVAGGYLLMLAYACVTMLRWDCTKSQGAVGLAGVLLVALSVASGLGLCSLLGIS
;
A
#
# COMPACT_ATOMS: atom_id res chain seq x y z
N SER A 1 10.55 -16.10 0.42
CA SER A 1 10.51 -16.72 -0.92
C SER A 1 9.09 -16.83 -1.46
N LEU A 2 8.11 -17.36 -0.71
CA LEU A 2 6.74 -17.60 -1.19
C LEU A 2 5.98 -16.35 -1.67
N LEU A 3 6.32 -15.15 -1.17
CA LEU A 3 5.73 -13.89 -1.61
C LEU A 3 6.21 -13.43 -3.01
N GLN A 4 7.24 -14.08 -3.56
CA GLN A 4 7.75 -13.76 -4.89
C GLN A 4 7.08 -14.68 -5.92
N GLY A 5 6.21 -14.10 -6.75
CA GLY A 5 5.48 -14.84 -7.80
C GLY A 5 6.30 -15.16 -9.06
N GLY A 6 7.56 -14.74 -9.12
CA GLY A 6 8.42 -14.97 -10.29
C GLY A 6 8.75 -16.45 -10.48
N SER A 7 8.54 -16.94 -11.71
CA SER A 7 8.93 -18.27 -12.15
C SER A 7 9.75 -18.22 -13.44
N ALA A 8 10.63 -19.19 -13.61
CA ALA A 8 11.43 -19.37 -14.81
C ALA A 8 11.44 -20.83 -15.24
N TYR A 9 11.35 -21.05 -16.55
CA TYR A 9 11.40 -22.38 -17.15
C TYR A 9 12.74 -22.56 -17.86
N LEU A 10 13.52 -23.55 -17.40
CA LEU A 10 14.75 -23.98 -18.07
C LEU A 10 14.57 -25.42 -18.58
N PRO A 11 14.88 -25.71 -19.85
CA PRO A 11 14.83 -27.07 -20.37
C PRO A 11 15.64 -28.03 -19.50
N GLY A 12 15.03 -29.15 -19.10
CA GLY A 12 15.67 -30.15 -18.25
C GLY A 12 15.60 -29.89 -16.75
N ARG A 13 14.93 -28.81 -16.30
CA ARG A 13 14.68 -28.54 -14.87
C ARG A 13 13.20 -28.40 -14.55
N PRO A 14 12.79 -28.69 -13.30
CA PRO A 14 11.49 -28.24 -12.81
C PRO A 14 11.43 -26.72 -12.82
N GLU A 15 10.21 -26.18 -12.73
CA GLU A 15 9.97 -24.74 -12.62
C GLU A 15 10.82 -24.12 -11.50
N ILE A 16 11.60 -23.11 -11.87
CA ILE A 16 12.50 -22.39 -10.96
C ILE A 16 11.74 -21.23 -10.36
N GLN A 17 11.68 -21.19 -9.03
CA GLN A 17 11.04 -20.14 -8.24
C GLN A 17 11.99 -19.74 -7.11
N TRP A 18 11.82 -18.57 -6.52
CA TRP A 18 12.67 -18.13 -5.38
C TRP A 18 12.62 -19.07 -4.17
N LYS A 19 11.62 -19.96 -4.08
CA LYS A 19 11.48 -20.96 -3.01
C LYS A 19 12.33 -22.21 -3.20
N ASN A 20 12.82 -22.48 -4.41
CA ASN A 20 13.65 -23.65 -4.72
C ASN A 20 14.96 -23.28 -5.46
N LEU A 21 15.28 -21.98 -5.55
CA LEU A 21 16.46 -21.48 -6.24
C LEU A 21 17.61 -21.21 -5.25
N ASN A 22 18.72 -21.94 -5.44
CA ASN A 22 20.03 -21.56 -4.96
C ASN A 22 20.83 -20.93 -6.12
N PRO A 23 21.03 -19.58 -6.14
CA PRO A 23 21.70 -18.92 -7.25
C PRO A 23 23.14 -19.40 -7.48
N MET A 24 23.89 -19.70 -6.41
CA MET A 24 25.28 -20.15 -6.53
C MET A 24 25.37 -21.54 -7.17
N GLN A 25 24.52 -22.47 -6.71
CA GLN A 25 24.42 -23.79 -7.32
C GLN A 25 24.01 -23.72 -8.79
N LEU A 26 23.02 -22.86 -9.12
CA LEU A 26 22.61 -22.68 -10.51
C LEU A 26 23.75 -22.15 -11.39
N MET A 27 24.57 -21.22 -10.87
CA MET A 27 25.74 -20.72 -11.60
C MET A 27 26.84 -21.79 -11.75
N GLU A 28 27.04 -22.65 -10.77
CA GLU A 28 27.98 -23.78 -10.90
C GLU A 28 27.56 -24.75 -12.01
N GLU A 29 26.26 -25.07 -12.06
CA GLU A 29 25.69 -26.00 -13.05
C GLU A 29 25.69 -25.41 -14.46
N LEU A 30 25.28 -24.15 -14.61
CA LEU A 30 25.34 -23.45 -15.90
C LEU A 30 26.78 -23.21 -16.37
N GLY A 31 27.70 -23.02 -15.43
CA GLY A 31 29.14 -22.87 -15.70
C GLY A 31 29.79 -24.06 -16.40
N GLN A 32 29.14 -25.23 -16.41
CA GLN A 32 29.60 -26.41 -17.15
C GLN A 32 29.34 -26.30 -18.66
N PHE A 33 28.39 -25.45 -19.06
CA PHE A 33 27.93 -25.32 -20.45
C PHE A 33 28.26 -23.96 -21.08
N THR A 34 28.42 -22.91 -20.28
CA THR A 34 28.70 -21.54 -20.74
C THR A 34 29.50 -20.76 -19.71
N SER A 35 30.16 -19.66 -20.12
CA SER A 35 30.78 -18.74 -19.16
C SER A 35 29.69 -17.98 -18.39
N VAL A 36 29.83 -18.01 -17.07
CA VAL A 36 28.92 -17.34 -16.11
C VAL A 36 29.69 -16.42 -15.17
N ASP A 37 30.95 -16.12 -15.47
CA ASP A 37 31.85 -15.42 -14.55
C ASP A 37 31.33 -14.02 -14.19
N GLY A 38 30.77 -13.30 -15.17
CA GLY A 38 30.12 -12.00 -14.93
C GLY A 38 28.88 -12.08 -14.03
N PHE A 39 28.08 -13.15 -14.15
CA PHE A 39 26.92 -13.38 -13.27
C PHE A 39 27.37 -13.75 -11.85
N LYS A 40 28.39 -14.61 -11.72
CA LYS A 40 28.99 -14.95 -10.42
C LYS A 40 29.55 -13.71 -9.73
N GLU A 41 30.29 -12.88 -10.44
CA GLU A 41 30.81 -11.62 -9.93
C GLU A 41 29.69 -10.66 -9.51
N MET A 42 28.60 -10.58 -10.28
CA MET A 42 27.44 -9.77 -9.92
C MET A 42 26.77 -10.26 -8.63
N LEU A 43 26.55 -11.57 -8.49
CA LEU A 43 25.93 -12.17 -7.30
C LEU A 43 26.80 -12.01 -6.05
N ASP A 44 28.13 -12.12 -6.20
CA ASP A 44 29.11 -11.91 -5.13
C ASP A 44 29.15 -10.44 -4.70
N LYS A 45 29.25 -9.49 -5.65
CA LYS A 45 29.22 -8.05 -5.36
C LYS A 45 27.96 -7.60 -4.62
N ALA A 46 26.82 -8.21 -4.96
CA ALA A 46 25.53 -7.95 -4.32
C ALA A 46 25.32 -8.74 -3.02
N ASP A 47 26.25 -9.60 -2.61
CA ASP A 47 26.15 -10.44 -1.42
C ASP A 47 24.81 -11.20 -1.35
N VAL A 48 24.50 -11.92 -2.43
CA VAL A 48 23.26 -12.71 -2.54
C VAL A 48 23.39 -14.07 -1.85
N GLY A 49 24.58 -14.69 -1.94
CA GLY A 49 24.83 -16.03 -1.42
C GLY A 49 23.81 -17.07 -1.93
N GLN A 50 23.27 -17.89 -1.04
CA GLN A 50 22.22 -18.87 -1.35
C GLN A 50 20.79 -18.27 -1.32
N ALA A 51 20.68 -16.94 -1.33
CA ALA A 51 19.45 -16.17 -1.30
C ALA A 51 18.49 -16.55 -0.14
N TYR A 52 17.41 -17.28 -0.44
CA TYR A 52 16.42 -17.70 0.55
C TYR A 52 16.71 -19.07 1.15
N MET A 53 17.61 -19.87 0.56
CA MET A 53 17.82 -21.28 0.94
C MET A 53 18.55 -21.45 2.28
N GLU A 54 19.29 -20.44 2.72
CA GLU A 54 20.02 -20.42 4.00
C GLU A 54 19.21 -19.80 5.15
N ARG A 55 18.00 -19.32 4.89
CA ARG A 55 17.16 -18.69 5.92
C ARG A 55 16.43 -19.73 6.76
N PRO A 56 16.18 -19.46 8.05
CA PRO A 56 15.37 -20.34 8.86
C PRO A 56 13.94 -20.42 8.31
N CYS A 57 13.38 -21.61 8.29
CA CYS A 57 11.97 -21.82 7.98
C CYS A 57 11.11 -21.44 9.17
N LEU A 58 10.02 -20.70 8.94
CA LEU A 58 9.03 -20.41 9.98
C LEU A 58 8.40 -21.70 10.52
N ASP A 59 8.03 -22.60 9.61
CA ASP A 59 7.64 -23.98 9.94
C ASP A 59 8.71 -24.97 9.44
N PRO A 60 9.53 -25.56 10.32
CA PRO A 60 10.51 -26.57 9.92
C PRO A 60 9.86 -27.90 9.48
N MET A 61 8.59 -28.14 9.81
CA MET A 61 7.87 -29.37 9.43
C MET A 61 7.33 -29.30 8.00
N ASP A 62 7.25 -28.10 7.42
CA ASP A 62 6.79 -27.91 6.05
C ASP A 62 7.64 -28.76 5.07
N PRO A 63 7.02 -29.66 4.28
CA PRO A 63 7.71 -30.43 3.25
C PRO A 63 8.46 -29.57 2.22
N GLN A 64 8.04 -28.32 2.01
CA GLN A 64 8.69 -27.37 1.09
C GLN A 64 9.86 -26.61 1.73
N CYS A 65 10.09 -26.73 3.04
CA CYS A 65 11.25 -26.13 3.69
C CYS A 65 12.55 -26.81 3.18
N PRO A 66 13.51 -26.05 2.62
CA PRO A 66 14.72 -26.63 2.05
C PRO A 66 15.62 -27.26 3.12
N GLU A 67 16.29 -28.35 2.76
CA GLU A 67 17.20 -29.09 3.65
C GLU A 67 18.42 -28.25 4.11
N SER A 68 18.78 -27.22 3.33
CA SER A 68 19.83 -26.25 3.66
C SER A 68 19.45 -25.27 4.78
N ALA A 69 18.17 -25.16 5.13
CA ALA A 69 17.73 -24.24 6.18
C ALA A 69 18.29 -24.68 7.56
N PRO A 70 18.85 -23.75 8.36
CA PRO A 70 19.60 -24.06 9.59
C PRO A 70 18.76 -24.74 10.69
N ASN A 71 17.44 -24.67 10.59
CA ASN A 71 16.50 -25.22 11.55
C ASN A 71 15.69 -26.43 11.04
N LYS A 72 15.83 -26.82 9.77
CA LYS A 72 15.09 -27.95 9.16
C LYS A 72 15.40 -29.27 9.87
N GLN A 73 16.67 -29.65 9.93
CA GLN A 73 17.11 -30.88 10.60
C GLN A 73 16.81 -30.88 12.10
N LYS A 74 16.96 -29.72 12.75
CA LYS A 74 16.72 -29.55 14.20
C LYS A 74 15.25 -29.53 14.57
N ARG A 75 14.33 -29.40 13.59
CA ARG A 75 12.88 -29.37 13.80
C ARG A 75 12.43 -28.31 14.80
N ARG A 76 13.17 -27.20 14.89
CA ARG A 76 12.97 -26.16 15.90
C ARG A 76 12.42 -24.89 15.27
N VAL A 77 11.32 -24.39 15.82
CA VAL A 77 10.75 -23.08 15.43
C VAL A 77 11.78 -21.98 15.75
N PRO A 78 12.05 -21.05 14.81
CA PRO A 78 13.03 -19.99 15.01
C PRO A 78 12.60 -19.02 16.12
N ASN A 79 13.57 -18.39 16.79
CA ASN A 79 13.29 -17.33 17.74
C ASN A 79 13.01 -16.03 16.97
N ILE A 80 11.74 -15.73 16.72
CA ILE A 80 11.31 -14.61 15.87
C ILE A 80 11.90 -13.26 16.33
N ALA A 81 11.92 -12.99 17.64
CA ALA A 81 12.47 -11.73 18.15
C ALA A 81 13.98 -11.60 17.86
N GLN A 82 14.73 -12.70 17.89
CA GLN A 82 16.15 -12.71 17.56
C GLN A 82 16.40 -12.62 16.05
N GLU A 83 15.57 -13.27 15.23
CA GLU A 83 15.69 -13.23 13.77
C GLU A 83 15.35 -11.85 13.18
N LEU A 84 14.49 -11.08 13.85
CA LEU A 84 14.09 -9.73 13.43
C LEU A 84 14.94 -8.61 14.06
N ALA A 85 15.80 -8.95 15.03
CA ALA A 85 16.62 -7.97 15.74
C ALA A 85 17.63 -7.30 14.79
N GLY A 86 17.60 -5.97 14.70
CA GLY A 86 18.46 -5.19 13.79
C GLY A 86 17.95 -5.15 12.35
N GLY A 87 16.72 -5.60 12.11
CA GLY A 87 16.07 -5.57 10.81
C GLY A 87 16.26 -6.85 10.00
N CYS A 88 15.84 -6.80 8.74
CA CYS A 88 15.79 -7.95 7.85
C CYS A 88 16.50 -7.65 6.52
N TYR A 89 17.08 -8.69 5.91
CA TYR A 89 17.69 -8.56 4.60
C TYR A 89 16.81 -9.15 3.50
N GLY A 90 16.70 -8.46 2.36
CA GLY A 90 16.20 -9.00 1.10
C GLY A 90 17.17 -10.02 0.50
N PHE A 91 17.01 -10.37 -0.77
CA PHE A 91 17.89 -11.37 -1.39
C PHE A 91 19.35 -10.90 -1.51
N SER A 92 19.59 -9.58 -1.53
CA SER A 92 20.92 -8.97 -1.46
C SER A 92 21.17 -8.44 -0.05
N LYS A 93 22.12 -9.01 0.68
CA LYS A 93 22.46 -8.54 2.03
C LYS A 93 23.12 -7.16 2.01
N ARG A 94 23.82 -6.84 0.91
CA ARG A 94 24.52 -5.58 0.74
C ARG A 94 23.61 -4.40 0.42
N PHE A 95 22.59 -4.61 -0.42
CA PHE A 95 21.80 -3.50 -0.97
C PHE A 95 20.35 -3.47 -0.49
N MET A 96 19.84 -4.56 0.11
CA MET A 96 18.45 -4.65 0.56
C MET A 96 18.33 -4.91 2.05
N HIS A 97 18.91 -4.02 2.87
CA HIS A 97 18.70 -4.03 4.32
C HIS A 97 17.46 -3.20 4.67
N TRP A 98 16.45 -3.88 5.23
CA TRP A 98 15.24 -3.28 5.75
C TRP A 98 15.40 -3.09 7.26
N GLN A 99 15.47 -1.83 7.68
CA GLN A 99 15.64 -1.47 9.09
C GLN A 99 14.45 -1.96 9.93
N GLU A 100 14.71 -2.25 11.20
CA GLU A 100 13.72 -2.82 12.12
C GLU A 100 12.49 -1.90 12.26
N GLU A 101 12.69 -0.59 12.30
CA GLU A 101 11.67 0.44 12.48
C GLU A 101 10.71 0.55 11.29
N LEU A 102 11.07 0.02 10.11
CA LEU A 102 10.20 -0.01 8.92
C LEU A 102 9.29 -1.24 8.89
N ILE A 103 9.63 -2.28 9.67
CA ILE A 103 8.96 -3.58 9.65
C ILE A 103 8.27 -3.91 10.99
N LEU A 104 8.74 -3.35 12.10
CA LEU A 104 8.20 -3.54 13.45
C LEU A 104 7.69 -2.23 14.04
N GLY A 105 6.54 -2.29 14.74
CA GLY A 105 6.00 -1.21 15.55
C GLY A 105 5.82 -1.62 17.01
N GLY A 106 5.94 -0.67 17.94
CA GLY A 106 5.74 -0.91 19.37
C GLY A 106 6.73 -1.92 19.96
N THR A 107 8.03 -1.75 19.69
CA THR A 107 9.07 -2.68 20.15
C THR A 107 9.39 -2.50 21.64
N VAL A 108 9.61 -3.61 22.35
CA VAL A 108 10.08 -3.65 23.74
C VAL A 108 11.43 -4.35 23.76
N ARG A 109 12.41 -3.74 24.43
CA ARG A 109 13.79 -4.22 24.52
C ARG A 109 14.22 -4.47 25.96
N ASP A 110 15.20 -5.35 26.14
CA ASP A 110 15.82 -5.56 27.44
C ASP A 110 16.88 -4.50 27.78
N SER A 111 17.47 -4.61 28.97
CA SER A 111 18.54 -3.71 29.43
C SER A 111 19.82 -3.74 28.57
N GLN A 112 19.97 -4.75 27.70
CA GLN A 112 21.10 -4.92 26.78
C GLN A 112 20.72 -4.50 25.34
N ASP A 113 19.58 -3.81 25.17
CA ASP A 113 19.03 -3.37 23.89
C ASP A 113 18.64 -4.52 22.93
N ARG A 114 18.36 -5.71 23.45
CA ARG A 114 17.88 -6.84 22.63
C ARG A 114 16.37 -6.80 22.50
N LEU A 115 15.87 -6.97 21.28
CA LEU A 115 14.44 -7.06 20.99
C LEU A 115 13.81 -8.24 21.74
N LEU A 116 12.81 -7.96 22.57
CA LEU A 116 12.03 -8.95 23.31
C LEU A 116 10.68 -9.23 22.64
N SER A 117 9.96 -8.17 22.26
CA SER A 117 8.65 -8.26 21.63
C SER A 117 8.35 -7.04 20.75
N ALA A 118 7.35 -7.16 19.89
CA ALA A 118 6.79 -6.07 19.10
C ALA A 118 5.26 -6.17 19.09
N GLU A 119 4.58 -5.03 18.99
CA GLU A 119 3.11 -4.96 18.97
C GLU A 119 2.54 -5.05 17.56
N ALA A 120 3.26 -4.56 16.55
CA ALA A 120 2.79 -4.49 15.18
C ALA A 120 3.86 -4.92 14.15
N LEU A 121 3.39 -5.44 13.02
CA LEU A 121 4.20 -5.78 11.86
C LEU A 121 3.72 -5.00 10.65
N GLN A 122 4.65 -4.52 9.82
CA GLN A 122 4.36 -3.79 8.60
C GLN A 122 5.01 -4.47 7.40
N THR A 123 4.24 -4.63 6.32
CA THR A 123 4.73 -5.07 5.01
C THR A 123 4.31 -4.04 3.96
N MET A 124 5.26 -3.62 3.11
CA MET A 124 5.03 -2.64 2.05
C MET A 124 5.22 -3.30 0.69
N PHE A 125 4.18 -3.26 -0.15
CA PHE A 125 4.26 -3.67 -1.55
C PHE A 125 4.52 -2.43 -2.42
N LEU A 126 5.72 -2.35 -2.98
CA LEU A 126 6.12 -1.24 -3.84
C LEU A 126 5.55 -1.44 -5.24
N LEU A 127 4.77 -0.47 -5.72
CA LEU A 127 4.21 -0.45 -7.08
C LEU A 127 4.85 0.68 -7.88
N MET A 128 4.84 0.54 -9.21
CA MET A 128 5.16 1.63 -10.12
C MET A 128 4.10 2.74 -10.04
N SER A 129 4.50 3.98 -10.31
CA SER A 129 3.56 5.08 -10.57
C SER A 129 2.80 4.87 -11.89
N SER A 130 1.69 5.60 -12.11
CA SER A 130 0.91 5.57 -13.36
C SER A 130 1.81 5.80 -14.58
N ARG A 131 2.68 6.81 -14.49
CA ARG A 131 3.64 7.16 -15.53
C ARG A 131 4.67 6.07 -15.79
N GLN A 132 5.28 5.52 -14.73
CA GLN A 132 6.25 4.42 -14.87
C GLN A 132 5.61 3.18 -15.48
N LEU A 133 4.37 2.85 -15.09
CA LEU A 133 3.63 1.73 -15.67
C LEU A 133 3.30 1.99 -17.14
N TYR A 134 2.90 3.20 -17.49
CA TYR A 134 2.68 3.62 -18.88
C TYR A 134 3.95 3.46 -19.71
N GLU A 135 5.07 4.03 -19.27
CA GLU A 135 6.37 3.98 -19.95
C GLU A 135 6.90 2.55 -20.06
N HIS A 136 6.70 1.71 -19.03
CA HIS A 136 7.14 0.31 -19.01
C HIS A 136 6.46 -0.54 -20.10
N PHE A 137 5.17 -0.31 -20.34
CA PHE A 137 4.41 -1.11 -21.31
C PHE A 137 4.29 -0.46 -22.69
N ARG A 138 4.65 0.81 -22.87
CA ARG A 138 4.39 1.61 -24.09
C ARG A 138 4.62 0.90 -25.44
N ASP A 139 5.67 0.10 -25.54
CA ASP A 139 6.06 -0.61 -26.78
C ASP A 139 5.94 -2.15 -26.65
N ASN A 140 5.24 -2.64 -25.61
CA ASN A 140 5.05 -4.05 -25.36
C ASN A 140 3.92 -4.61 -26.26
N TYR A 141 4.15 -5.78 -26.86
CA TYR A 141 3.16 -6.49 -27.68
C TYR A 141 1.87 -6.79 -26.90
N GLU A 142 1.91 -6.92 -25.58
CA GLU A 142 0.72 -7.27 -24.78
C GLU A 142 -0.37 -6.22 -24.81
N ILE A 143 -0.02 -4.96 -25.10
CA ILE A 143 -0.95 -3.83 -25.09
C ILE A 143 -1.11 -3.17 -26.46
N HIS A 144 -0.53 -3.74 -27.51
CA HIS A 144 -0.53 -3.14 -28.86
C HIS A 144 -1.93 -2.91 -29.44
N ASP A 145 -2.90 -3.75 -29.06
CA ASP A 145 -4.30 -3.67 -29.51
C ASP A 145 -5.14 -2.63 -28.74
N ILE A 146 -4.57 -2.01 -27.70
CA ILE A 146 -5.26 -1.07 -26.83
C ILE A 146 -4.64 0.31 -27.04
N ASN A 147 -5.48 1.34 -27.22
CA ASN A 147 -4.99 2.73 -27.17
C ASN A 147 -4.48 3.04 -25.75
N TRP A 148 -3.21 2.74 -25.48
CA TRP A 148 -2.61 2.77 -24.15
C TRP A 148 -2.27 4.19 -23.73
N THR A 149 -2.81 4.59 -22.58
CA THR A 149 -2.65 5.94 -22.05
C THR A 149 -2.31 5.88 -20.56
N GLU A 150 -1.79 6.98 -20.01
CA GLU A 150 -1.48 7.07 -18.58
C GLU A 150 -2.73 6.91 -17.70
N GLU A 151 -3.90 7.37 -18.17
CA GLU A 151 -5.18 7.20 -17.46
C GLU A 151 -5.57 5.73 -17.34
N LYS A 152 -5.32 4.92 -18.38
CA LYS A 152 -5.56 3.47 -18.32
C LYS A 152 -4.60 2.79 -17.35
N ALA A 153 -3.33 3.21 -17.34
CA ALA A 153 -2.36 2.73 -16.36
C ALA A 153 -2.78 3.06 -14.92
N ALA A 154 -3.24 4.30 -14.68
CA ALA A 154 -3.78 4.72 -13.39
C ALA A 154 -5.01 3.92 -12.97
N ALA A 155 -5.96 3.67 -13.90
CA ALA A 155 -7.15 2.87 -13.63
C ALA A 155 -6.84 1.41 -13.27
N ILE A 156 -5.82 0.80 -13.90
CA ILE A 156 -5.33 -0.54 -13.54
C ILE A 156 -4.78 -0.55 -12.12
N LEU A 157 -3.90 0.41 -11.78
CA LEU A 157 -3.33 0.52 -10.44
C LEU A 157 -4.41 0.75 -9.39
N GLU A 158 -5.39 1.62 -9.66
CA GLU A 158 -6.50 1.89 -8.76
C GLU A 158 -7.33 0.63 -8.52
N THR A 159 -7.70 -0.08 -9.58
CA THR A 159 -8.48 -1.32 -9.49
C THR A 159 -7.73 -2.40 -8.71
N TRP A 160 -6.43 -2.55 -8.98
CA TRP A 160 -5.57 -3.49 -8.26
C TRP A 160 -5.46 -3.12 -6.77
N GLN A 161 -5.23 -1.85 -6.44
CA GLN A 161 -5.12 -1.38 -5.05
C GLN A 161 -6.42 -1.57 -4.28
N ARG A 162 -7.57 -1.27 -4.89
CA ARG A 162 -8.90 -1.53 -4.28
C ARG A 162 -9.07 -3.02 -3.97
N LYS A 163 -8.76 -3.89 -4.94
CA LYS A 163 -8.91 -5.33 -4.75
C LYS A 163 -7.92 -5.89 -3.73
N PHE A 164 -6.70 -5.39 -3.70
CA PHE A 164 -5.69 -5.75 -2.71
C PHE A 164 -6.15 -5.42 -1.28
N VAL A 165 -6.63 -4.19 -1.04
CA VAL A 165 -7.11 -3.78 0.29
C VAL A 165 -8.29 -4.64 0.75
N GLU A 166 -9.25 -4.90 -0.15
CA GLU A 166 -10.40 -5.78 0.14
C GLU A 166 -9.95 -7.18 0.56
N LEU A 167 -9.10 -7.82 -0.25
CA LEU A 167 -8.62 -9.19 0.03
C LEU A 167 -7.74 -9.26 1.27
N ALA A 168 -6.89 -8.26 1.51
CA ALA A 168 -6.00 -8.23 2.67
C ALA A 168 -6.79 -8.11 3.98
N GLN A 169 -7.82 -7.26 4.03
CA GLN A 169 -8.69 -7.13 5.20
C GLN A 169 -9.53 -8.41 5.45
N GLN A 170 -9.93 -9.11 4.40
CA GLN A 170 -10.68 -10.37 4.48
C GLN A 170 -9.79 -11.60 4.78
N SER A 171 -8.46 -11.46 4.73
CA SER A 171 -7.54 -12.59 4.87
C SER A 171 -7.40 -13.09 6.32
N ALA A 172 -7.75 -12.26 7.32
CA ALA A 172 -7.74 -12.66 8.71
C ALA A 172 -9.01 -13.47 9.05
N PRO A 173 -8.89 -14.71 9.58
CA PRO A 173 -10.04 -15.45 10.08
C PRO A 173 -10.75 -14.66 11.20
N GLU A 174 -12.08 -14.65 11.24
CA GLU A 174 -12.85 -13.92 12.28
C GLU A 174 -12.48 -14.35 13.71
N ASN A 175 -12.03 -15.59 13.89
CA ASN A 175 -11.60 -16.14 15.18
C ASN A 175 -10.11 -15.91 15.49
N SER A 176 -9.39 -15.14 14.66
CA SER A 176 -7.99 -14.83 14.87
C SER A 176 -7.83 -13.77 15.96
N SER A 177 -6.81 -13.91 16.79
CA SER A 177 -6.38 -12.84 17.71
C SER A 177 -5.63 -11.71 17.00
N GLN A 178 -5.33 -11.87 15.71
CA GLN A 178 -4.58 -10.93 14.90
C GLN A 178 -5.51 -10.15 13.97
N ILE A 179 -5.30 -8.83 13.89
CA ILE A 179 -6.04 -7.93 13.01
C ILE A 179 -5.10 -7.47 11.90
N ILE A 180 -5.57 -7.54 10.65
CA ILE A 180 -4.82 -7.10 9.47
C ILE A 180 -5.46 -5.81 8.94
N HIS A 181 -4.69 -4.73 8.93
CA HIS A 181 -5.06 -3.48 8.29
C HIS A 181 -4.30 -3.32 6.98
N ALA A 182 -5.04 -2.94 5.93
CA ALA A 182 -4.47 -2.66 4.63
C ALA A 182 -4.79 -1.21 4.22
N PHE A 183 -3.81 -0.58 3.59
CA PHE A 183 -3.86 0.80 3.16
C PHE A 183 -3.19 0.95 1.79
N SER A 184 -3.71 1.87 0.98
CA SER A 184 -3.17 2.20 -0.35
C SER A 184 -3.32 3.68 -0.67
N THR A 185 -2.58 4.15 -1.67
CA THR A 185 -2.70 5.54 -2.17
C THR A 185 -4.12 5.83 -2.66
N THR A 186 -4.79 4.86 -3.29
CA THR A 186 -6.20 4.98 -3.66
C THR A 186 -7.10 5.20 -2.45
N THR A 187 -6.93 4.44 -1.36
CA THR A 187 -7.74 4.64 -0.15
C THR A 187 -7.48 6.00 0.51
N LEU A 188 -6.24 6.52 0.45
CA LEU A 188 -5.93 7.88 0.90
C LEU A 188 -6.72 8.91 0.07
N ASN A 189 -6.71 8.77 -1.26
CA ASN A 189 -7.45 9.65 -2.17
C ASN A 189 -8.97 9.59 -1.93
N ASP A 190 -9.51 8.40 -1.67
CA ASP A 190 -10.93 8.24 -1.33
C ASP A 190 -11.28 8.95 -0.02
N ILE A 191 -10.42 8.84 1.00
CA ILE A 191 -10.59 9.56 2.27
C ILE A 191 -10.61 11.06 1.99
N MET A 192 -9.62 11.60 1.27
CA MET A 192 -9.57 13.02 0.92
C MET A 192 -10.79 13.48 0.13
N LYS A 193 -11.27 12.65 -0.81
CA LYS A 193 -12.48 12.92 -1.60
C LYS A 193 -13.71 12.95 -0.70
N SER A 194 -13.85 12.02 0.23
CA SER A 194 -14.97 11.96 1.16
C SER A 194 -15.02 13.16 2.12
N PHE A 195 -13.85 13.71 2.49
CA PHE A 195 -13.75 14.95 3.26
C PHE A 195 -14.11 16.19 2.42
N SER A 196 -13.86 16.15 1.12
CA SER A 196 -14.18 17.24 0.18
C SER A 196 -15.65 17.22 -0.28
N ASP A 197 -16.33 16.08 -0.15
CA ASP A 197 -17.74 15.95 -0.53
C ASP A 197 -18.65 16.75 0.41
N VAL A 198 -19.21 17.83 -0.13
CA VAL A 198 -20.15 18.69 0.58
C VAL A 198 -21.52 18.04 0.64
N SER A 199 -22.02 17.79 1.85
CA SER A 199 -23.38 17.31 2.05
C SER A 199 -24.40 18.41 1.75
N VAL A 200 -25.02 18.37 0.57
CA VAL A 200 -26.05 19.34 0.13
C VAL A 200 -27.19 19.45 1.13
N ILE A 201 -27.59 18.35 1.76
CA ILE A 201 -28.62 18.31 2.81
C ILE A 201 -28.20 19.15 4.03
N ARG A 202 -26.94 19.05 4.47
CA ARG A 202 -26.43 19.85 5.60
C ARG A 202 -26.36 21.33 5.24
N VAL A 203 -25.92 21.65 4.01
CA VAL A 203 -25.89 23.04 3.53
C VAL A 203 -27.31 23.62 3.46
N ALA A 204 -28.25 22.91 2.85
CA ALA A 204 -29.64 23.34 2.77
C ALA A 204 -30.28 23.47 4.17
N GLY A 205 -30.03 22.51 5.07
CA GLY A 205 -30.48 22.57 6.46
C GLY A 205 -29.94 23.80 7.21
N GLY A 206 -28.68 24.15 7.00
CA GLY A 206 -28.07 25.37 7.54
C GLY A 206 -28.75 26.65 7.03
N TYR A 207 -28.98 26.75 5.72
CA TYR A 207 -29.69 27.90 5.14
C TYR A 207 -31.16 27.99 5.60
N LEU A 208 -31.87 26.87 5.71
CA LEU A 208 -33.22 26.84 6.25
C LEU A 208 -33.27 27.28 7.72
N LEU A 209 -32.29 26.87 8.54
CA LEU A 209 -32.17 27.30 9.92
C LEU A 209 -31.91 28.81 10.02
N MET A 210 -31.05 29.37 9.16
CA MET A 210 -30.84 30.82 9.07
C MET A 210 -32.11 31.57 8.64
N LEU A 211 -32.88 31.03 7.69
CA LEU A 211 -34.18 31.61 7.28
C LEU A 211 -35.20 31.58 8.42
N ALA A 212 -35.30 30.46 9.14
CA ALA A 212 -36.18 30.34 10.30
C ALA A 212 -35.80 31.34 11.39
N TYR A 213 -34.50 31.45 11.70
CA TYR A 213 -33.98 32.42 12.66
C TYR A 213 -34.29 33.88 12.24
N ALA A 214 -34.07 34.23 10.98
CA ALA A 214 -34.38 35.57 10.44
C ALA A 214 -35.88 35.89 10.50
N CYS A 215 -36.73 34.91 10.23
CA CYS A 215 -38.18 35.07 10.33
C CYS A 215 -38.62 35.30 11.78
N VAL A 216 -38.18 34.46 12.72
CA VAL A 216 -38.55 34.58 14.15
C VAL A 216 -38.08 35.90 14.75
N THR A 217 -36.86 36.35 14.44
CA THR A 217 -36.31 37.60 14.99
C THR A 217 -36.97 38.86 14.44
N MET A 218 -37.50 38.82 13.21
CA MET A 218 -38.14 39.98 12.57
C MET A 218 -39.67 39.97 12.60
N LEU A 219 -40.28 38.89 13.08
CA LEU A 219 -41.72 38.84 13.38
C LEU A 219 -42.00 39.68 14.62
N ARG A 220 -42.68 40.81 14.41
CA ARG A 220 -43.25 41.63 15.49
C ARG A 220 -44.76 41.42 15.55
N TRP A 221 -45.32 41.50 16.75
CA TRP A 221 -46.75 41.29 17.02
C TRP A 221 -47.65 42.27 16.25
N ASP A 222 -47.16 43.48 15.98
CA ASP A 222 -47.80 44.43 15.07
C ASP A 222 -47.52 44.02 13.61
N CYS A 223 -48.52 43.52 12.88
CA CYS A 223 -48.39 43.16 11.46
C CYS A 223 -47.86 44.32 10.60
N THR A 224 -48.14 45.58 10.98
CA THR A 224 -47.64 46.78 10.29
C THR A 224 -46.15 47.06 10.53
N LYS A 225 -45.53 46.43 11.54
CA LYS A 225 -44.10 46.56 11.86
C LYS A 225 -43.31 45.28 11.59
N SER A 226 -43.95 44.22 11.08
CA SER A 226 -43.27 42.96 10.77
C SER A 226 -42.31 43.15 9.60
N GLN A 227 -41.03 42.82 9.83
CA GLN A 227 -39.95 42.95 8.83
C GLN A 227 -39.50 41.57 8.31
N GLY A 228 -40.30 40.52 8.50
CA GLY A 228 -39.95 39.15 8.14
C GLY A 228 -39.51 38.98 6.68
N ALA A 229 -40.17 39.68 5.75
CA ALA A 229 -39.80 39.66 4.33
C ALA A 229 -38.40 40.24 4.07
N VAL A 230 -38.00 41.28 4.82
CA VAL A 230 -36.65 41.86 4.74
C VAL A 230 -35.60 40.87 5.22
N GLY A 231 -35.89 40.12 6.30
CA GLY A 231 -35.03 39.05 6.79
C GLY A 231 -34.85 37.92 5.79
N LEU A 232 -35.94 37.46 5.16
CA LEU A 232 -35.90 36.44 4.11
C LEU A 232 -35.07 36.89 2.90
N ALA A 233 -35.30 38.10 2.41
CA ALA A 233 -34.53 38.67 1.30
C ALA A 233 -33.04 38.81 1.66
N GLY A 234 -32.73 39.21 2.90
CA GLY A 234 -31.35 39.31 3.40
C GLY A 234 -30.61 37.98 3.36
N VAL A 235 -31.21 36.90 3.86
CA VAL A 235 -30.56 35.57 3.83
C VAL A 235 -30.36 35.06 2.39
N LEU A 236 -31.34 35.28 1.51
CA LEU A 236 -31.22 34.92 0.09
C LEU A 236 -30.10 35.70 -0.61
N LEU A 237 -29.98 37.00 -0.34
CA LEU A 237 -28.89 37.84 -0.88
C LEU A 237 -27.53 37.38 -0.36
N VAL A 238 -27.42 37.01 0.92
CA VAL A 238 -26.18 36.44 1.47
C VAL A 238 -25.81 35.15 0.75
N ALA A 239 -26.77 34.23 0.56
CA ALA A 239 -26.54 32.99 -0.18
C ALA A 239 -26.05 33.25 -1.62
N LEU A 240 -26.69 34.18 -2.32
CA LEU A 240 -26.28 34.61 -3.67
C LEU A 240 -24.90 35.26 -3.69
N SER A 241 -24.57 36.07 -2.68
CA SER A 241 -23.26 36.72 -2.58
C SER A 241 -22.13 35.70 -2.43
N VAL A 242 -22.31 34.68 -1.57
CA VAL A 242 -21.35 33.59 -1.39
C VAL A 242 -21.19 32.79 -2.68
N ALA A 243 -22.30 32.44 -3.34
CA ALA A 243 -22.26 31.74 -4.63
C ALA A 243 -21.52 32.56 -5.70
N SER A 244 -21.77 33.86 -5.77
CA SER A 244 -21.10 34.75 -6.73
C SER A 244 -19.60 34.91 -6.44
N GLY A 245 -19.21 34.99 -5.17
CA GLY A 245 -17.81 35.05 -4.75
C GLY A 245 -17.05 33.78 -5.10
N LEU A 246 -17.61 32.61 -4.77
CA LEU A 246 -17.03 31.31 -5.12
C LEU A 246 -16.93 31.11 -6.64
N GLY A 247 -17.96 31.53 -7.40
CA GLY A 247 -17.95 31.50 -8.85
C GLY A 247 -16.85 32.37 -9.46
N LEU A 248 -16.65 33.59 -8.94
CA LEU A 248 -15.57 34.48 -9.38
C LEU A 248 -14.18 33.88 -9.05
N CYS A 249 -14.00 33.32 -7.85
CA CYS A 249 -12.75 32.64 -7.48
C CYS A 249 -12.42 31.46 -8.42
N SER A 250 -13.42 30.66 -8.78
CA SER A 250 -13.25 29.55 -9.72
C SER A 250 -12.84 30.02 -11.11
N LEU A 251 -13.43 31.12 -11.61
CA LEU A 251 -13.05 31.72 -12.90
C LEU A 251 -11.62 32.29 -12.92
N LEU A 252 -11.12 32.76 -11.77
CA LEU A 252 -9.73 33.22 -11.62
C LEU A 252 -8.71 32.08 -11.53
N GLY A 253 -9.16 30.81 -11.54
CA GLY A 253 -8.29 29.64 -11.48
C GLY A 253 -7.77 29.30 -10.09
N ILE A 254 -8.44 29.78 -9.04
CA ILE A 254 -8.14 29.37 -7.67
C ILE A 254 -8.86 28.05 -7.41
N SER A 255 -8.07 26.97 -7.34
CA SER A 255 -8.51 25.64 -6.91
C SER A 255 -8.05 25.32 -5.50
#